data_AF-H5SHI3-F1
#
_entry.id   AF-H5SHI3-F1
#
_cell.length_a   1.000
_cell.length_b   1.000
_cell.length_c   1.000
_cell.angle_alpha   90.00
_cell.angle_beta   90.00
_cell.angle_gamma   90.00
#
_symmetry.space_group_name_H-M   'P 1'
#
loop_
_entity.id
_entity.type
_entity.pdbx_description
1 polymer ?
#
loop_
_entity_poly.entity_id
_entity_poly.type
_entity_poly.pdbx_seq_one_letter_code
_entity_poly.pdbx_strand_id
1 'polypeptide(L)'
;GEKNLAELAELCPQGKACLQDLGFVRTEAFAELGEAGLKALQTAKVGEVVGPLAVGEWVYLYQVTARREPILAPWEQVQAEAAEAAQDFCAQQAFAELRAELYRRYDVVFFEETLKTIR
;
A
#
# COMPACT_ATOMS: atom_id res chain seq x y z
N GLY A 1 9.67 -18.05 10.71
CA GLY A 1 8.24 -18.27 10.44
C GLY A 1 7.68 -16.96 9.96
N GLU A 2 7.11 -16.93 8.77
CA GLU A 2 6.32 -15.79 8.29
C GLU A 2 4.95 -15.87 8.96
N LYS A 3 4.51 -14.79 9.61
CA LYS A 3 3.19 -14.76 10.24
C LYS A 3 2.14 -14.32 9.24
N ASN A 4 0.94 -14.88 9.33
CA ASN A 4 -0.20 -14.50 8.50
C ASN A 4 -1.10 -13.45 9.21
N LEU A 5 -2.05 -12.89 8.46
CA LEU A 5 -2.93 -11.79 8.91
C LEU A 5 -3.69 -12.11 10.22
N ALA A 6 -4.11 -13.36 10.40
CA ALA A 6 -4.79 -13.81 11.62
C ALA A 6 -3.88 -13.78 12.85
N GLU A 7 -2.62 -14.19 12.69
CA GLU A 7 -1.63 -14.19 13.77
C GLU A 7 -1.20 -12.76 14.17
N LEU A 8 -1.25 -11.80 13.24
CA LEU A 8 -0.95 -10.39 13.55
C LEU A 8 -2.09 -9.70 14.32
N ALA A 9 -3.34 -10.06 14.03
CA ALA A 9 -4.51 -9.54 14.74
C ALA A 9 -4.58 -9.99 16.21
N GLU A 10 -4.09 -11.19 16.53
CA GLU A 10 -4.01 -11.69 17.91
C GLU A 10 -2.87 -11.06 18.72
N LEU A 11 -1.77 -10.67 18.07
CA LEU A 11 -0.62 -10.05 18.74
C LEU A 11 -0.93 -8.62 19.21
N CYS A 12 -1.90 -7.96 18.57
CA CYS A 12 -2.27 -6.58 18.85
C CYS A 12 -3.79 -6.39 18.89
N PRO A 13 -4.45 -6.79 19.99
CA PRO A 13 -5.85 -6.45 20.19
C PRO A 13 -6.02 -4.93 20.15
N GLN A 14 -7.04 -4.48 19.42
CA GLN A 14 -7.36 -3.06 19.21
C GLN A 14 -7.29 -2.28 20.53
N GLY A 15 -6.46 -1.23 20.57
CA GLY A 15 -6.34 -0.32 21.71
C GLY A 15 -5.27 -0.62 22.76
N LYS A 16 -4.32 -1.53 22.50
CA LYS A 16 -3.11 -1.65 23.32
C LYS A 16 -1.86 -1.28 22.53
N ALA A 17 -0.94 -0.56 23.17
CA ALA A 17 0.36 -0.20 22.59
C ALA A 17 1.16 -1.47 22.29
N CYS A 18 1.19 -1.86 21.03
CA CYS A 18 2.07 -2.90 20.55
C CYS A 18 3.46 -2.35 20.29
N LEU A 19 4.24 -2.25 21.37
CA LEU A 19 5.69 -2.03 21.32
C LEU A 19 6.46 -3.31 20.96
N GLN A 20 5.80 -4.31 20.37
CA GLN A 20 6.40 -5.61 20.07
C GLN A 20 6.83 -5.70 18.60
N ASP A 21 7.93 -6.42 18.40
CA ASP A 21 8.42 -6.78 17.08
C ASP A 21 7.36 -7.60 16.33
N LEU A 22 6.87 -7.06 15.22
CA LEU A 22 5.91 -7.73 14.33
C LEU A 22 6.56 -8.92 13.59
N GLY A 23 7.90 -9.01 13.61
CA GLY A 23 8.68 -9.97 12.86
C GLY A 23 8.67 -9.68 11.36
N PHE A 24 8.97 -10.70 10.56
CA PHE A 24 8.86 -10.58 9.11
C PHE A 24 7.41 -10.73 8.67
N VAL A 25 6.86 -9.63 8.18
CA VAL A 25 5.51 -9.51 7.67
C VAL A 25 5.53 -9.24 6.18
N ARG A 26 4.58 -9.85 5.46
CA ARG A 26 4.41 -9.60 4.02
C ARG A 26 3.66 -8.28 3.80
N THR A 27 3.84 -7.70 2.62
CA THR A 27 3.23 -6.43 2.24
C THR A 27 1.70 -6.45 2.30
N GLU A 28 1.09 -7.61 2.05
CA GLU A 28 -0.37 -7.80 2.08
C GLU A 28 -0.95 -7.61 3.49
N ALA A 29 -0.16 -7.80 4.55
CA ALA A 29 -0.59 -7.56 5.92
C ALA A 29 -0.88 -6.08 6.21
N PHE A 30 -0.46 -5.19 5.32
CA PHE A 30 -0.59 -3.74 5.43
C PHE A 30 -1.61 -3.14 4.46
N ALA A 31 -2.48 -3.97 3.87
CA ALA A 31 -3.47 -3.52 2.88
C ALA A 31 -4.36 -2.37 3.40
N GLU A 32 -4.68 -2.36 4.69
CA GLU A 32 -5.52 -1.33 5.32
C GLU A 32 -4.85 0.06 5.41
N LEU A 33 -3.52 0.14 5.23
CA LEU A 33 -2.79 1.42 5.18
C LEU A 33 -3.00 2.19 3.86
N GLY A 34 -3.62 1.54 2.86
CA GLY A 34 -3.74 2.07 1.51
C GLY A 34 -2.40 2.17 0.77
N GLU A 35 -2.46 2.58 -0.50
CA GLU A 35 -1.28 2.60 -1.39
C GLU A 35 -0.15 3.50 -0.86
N ALA A 36 -0.50 4.68 -0.34
CA ALA A 36 0.48 5.64 0.18
C ALA A 36 1.20 5.13 1.43
N GLY A 37 0.48 4.53 2.38
CA GLY A 37 1.07 3.96 3.59
C GLY A 37 1.93 2.73 3.31
N LEU A 38 1.46 1.86 2.40
CA LEU A 38 2.24 0.71 1.94
C LEU A 38 3.53 1.15 1.25
N LYS A 39 3.46 2.13 0.35
CA LYS A 39 4.63 2.69 -0.35
C LYS A 39 5.62 3.29 0.62
N ALA A 40 5.16 4.04 1.63
CA ALA A 40 6.03 4.62 2.64
C ALA A 40 6.85 3.54 3.38
N LEU A 41 6.20 2.44 3.79
CA LEU A 41 6.87 1.29 4.40
C LEU A 41 7.84 0.60 3.43
N GLN A 42 7.47 0.45 2.15
CA GLN A 42 8.33 -0.17 1.13
C GLN A 42 9.55 0.67 0.79
N THR A 43 9.49 1.99 0.93
CA THR A 43 10.62 2.88 0.64
C THR A 43 11.51 3.18 1.84
N ALA A 44 11.00 2.97 3.06
CA ALA A 44 11.74 3.24 4.28
C ALA A 44 12.98 2.35 4.42
N LYS A 45 14.04 2.93 4.98
CA LYS A 45 15.29 2.25 5.28
C LYS A 45 15.21 1.55 6.63
N VAL A 46 16.06 0.54 6.81
CA VAL A 46 16.26 -0.07 8.12
C VAL A 46 16.71 1.01 9.12
N GLY A 47 16.03 1.07 10.27
CA GLY A 47 16.19 2.08 11.31
C GLY A 47 15.21 3.26 11.21
N GLU A 48 14.55 3.47 10.07
CA GLU A 48 13.60 4.56 9.89
C GLU A 48 12.24 4.25 10.53
N VAL A 49 11.56 5.32 10.97
CA VAL A 49 10.19 5.28 11.48
C VAL A 49 9.26 5.83 10.42
N VAL A 50 8.17 5.11 10.16
CA VAL A 50 7.14 5.45 9.18
C VAL A 50 5.83 5.74 9.91
N GLY A 51 5.26 6.90 9.62
CA GLY A 51 3.95 7.34 10.09
C GLY A 51 3.95 8.81 10.51
N PRO A 52 2.88 9.28 11.16
CA PRO A 52 1.69 8.53 11.58
C PRO A 52 0.86 8.01 10.40
N LEU A 53 0.43 6.75 10.46
CA LEU A 53 -0.50 6.14 9.49
C LEU A 53 -1.82 5.79 10.17
N ALA A 54 -2.94 6.24 9.59
CA ALA A 54 -4.27 5.99 10.13
C ALA A 54 -4.86 4.69 9.56
N VAL A 55 -5.40 3.84 10.43
CA VAL A 55 -6.15 2.63 10.08
C VAL A 55 -7.40 2.58 10.95
N GLY A 56 -8.57 2.79 10.33
CA GLY A 56 -9.82 2.97 11.06
C GLY A 56 -9.71 4.11 12.09
N GLU A 57 -9.99 3.80 13.35
CA GLU A 57 -9.94 4.75 14.48
C GLU A 57 -8.55 4.85 15.14
N TRP A 58 -7.55 4.16 14.60
CA TRP A 58 -6.22 4.04 15.22
C TRP A 58 -5.13 4.70 14.38
N VAL A 59 -4.07 5.16 15.05
CA VAL A 59 -2.87 5.71 14.42
C VAL A 59 -1.67 4.86 14.80
N TYR A 60 -0.92 4.45 13.79
CA TYR A 60 0.25 3.58 13.93
C TYR A 60 1.54 4.31 13.54
N LEU A 61 2.62 3.97 14.24
CA LEU A 61 4.00 4.28 13.90
C LEU A 61 4.76 2.97 13.77
N TYR A 62 5.44 2.77 12.66
CA TYR A 62 6.20 1.55 12.39
C TYR A 62 7.69 1.86 12.34
N GLN A 63 8.51 1.11 13.07
CA GLN A 63 9.97 1.17 12.94
C GLN A 63 10.43 -0.01 12.10
N VAL A 64 11.18 0.25 11.03
CA VAL A 64 11.73 -0.81 10.18
C VAL A 64 12.99 -1.37 10.84
N THR A 65 12.91 -2.54 11.47
CA THR A 65 14.05 -3.16 12.16
C THR A 65 14.92 -4.01 11.25
N ALA A 66 14.33 -4.61 10.22
CA ALA A 66 15.03 -5.42 9.23
C ALA A 66 14.23 -5.46 7.92
N ARG A 67 14.93 -5.73 6.80
CA ARG A 67 14.32 -5.90 5.47
C ARG A 67 14.93 -7.11 4.78
N ARG A 68 14.08 -7.93 4.17
CA ARG A 68 14.53 -8.96 3.21
C ARG A 68 14.54 -8.35 1.83
N GLU A 69 15.63 -8.54 1.12
CA GLU A 69 15.66 -8.18 -0.29
C GLU A 69 14.65 -9.07 -1.03
N PRO A 70 13.81 -8.48 -1.91
CA PRO A 70 12.90 -9.26 -2.72
C PRO A 70 13.73 -10.19 -3.61
N ILE A 71 13.47 -11.49 -3.50
CA ILE A 71 14.00 -12.45 -4.46
C ILE A 71 13.20 -12.25 -5.74
N LEU A 72 13.82 -11.62 -6.73
CA LEU A 72 13.22 -11.49 -8.06
C LEU A 72 13.06 -12.90 -8.63
N ALA A 73 11.84 -13.25 -9.02
CA ALA A 73 11.59 -14.50 -9.72
C ALA A 73 12.36 -14.47 -11.07
N PRO A 74 13.01 -15.59 -11.46
CA PRO A 74 13.63 -15.70 -12.78
C PRO A 74 12.63 -15.36 -13.89
N TRP A 75 13.12 -14.74 -14.96
CA TRP A 75 12.31 -14.29 -16.09
C TRP A 75 11.42 -15.41 -16.65
N GLU A 76 11.95 -16.62 -16.72
CA GLU A 76 11.28 -17.80 -17.25
C GLU A 76 9.99 -18.14 -16.50
N GLN A 77 9.90 -17.76 -15.22
CA GLN A 77 8.72 -17.99 -14.37
C GLN A 77 7.65 -16.92 -14.53
N VAL A 78 8.04 -15.68 -14.85
CA VAL A 78 7.13 -14.52 -14.87
C VAL A 78 6.81 -14.01 -16.29
N GLN A 79 7.52 -14.50 -17.31
CA GLN A 79 7.36 -14.05 -18.69
C GLN A 79 5.93 -14.20 -19.24
N ALA A 80 5.17 -15.18 -18.74
CA ALA A 80 3.79 -15.40 -19.17
C ALA A 80 2.84 -14.28 -18.69
N GLU A 81 3.10 -13.74 -17.50
CA GLU A 81 2.31 -12.67 -16.86
C GLU A 81 2.86 -11.27 -17.21
N ALA A 82 4.13 -11.19 -17.65
CA ALA A 82 4.80 -9.93 -17.95
C ALA A 82 4.09 -9.13 -19.05
N ALA A 83 3.52 -9.79 -20.05
CA ALA A 83 2.79 -9.12 -21.13
C ALA A 83 1.49 -8.48 -20.63
N GLU A 84 0.76 -9.17 -19.76
CA GLU A 84 -0.48 -8.65 -19.14
C GLU A 84 -0.16 -7.48 -18.21
N ALA A 85 0.83 -7.63 -17.34
CA ALA A 85 1.27 -6.56 -16.44
C ALA A 85 1.73 -5.30 -17.21
N ALA A 86 2.40 -5.46 -18.35
CA ALA A 86 2.79 -4.34 -19.20
C ALA A 86 1.57 -3.64 -19.83
N GLN A 87 0.59 -4.41 -20.30
CA GLN A 87 -0.65 -3.85 -20.87
C GLN A 87 -1.43 -3.07 -19.82
N ASP A 88 -1.59 -3.63 -18.62
CA ASP A 88 -2.27 -2.97 -17.51
C ASP A 88 -1.60 -1.66 -17.13
N PHE A 89 -0.26 -1.67 -17.01
CA PHE A 89 0.50 -0.47 -16.72
C PHE A 89 0.30 0.61 -17.81
N CYS A 90 0.41 0.23 -19.09
CA CYS A 90 0.18 1.15 -20.20
C CYS A 90 -1.25 1.70 -20.22
N ALA A 91 -2.25 0.87 -19.92
CA ALA A 91 -3.65 1.28 -19.86
C ALA A 91 -3.90 2.28 -18.72
N GLN A 92 -3.35 2.01 -17.52
CA GLN A 92 -3.45 2.92 -16.38
C GLN A 92 -2.77 4.26 -16.67
N GLN A 93 -1.59 4.24 -17.29
CA GLN A 93 -0.87 5.45 -17.66
C GLN A 93 -1.66 6.26 -18.69
N ALA A 94 -2.12 5.62 -19.78
CA ALA A 94 -2.90 6.29 -20.82
C ALA A 94 -4.20 6.90 -20.26
N PHE A 95 -4.86 6.18 -19.34
CA PHE A 95 -6.06 6.69 -18.68
C PHE A 95 -5.77 7.89 -17.77
N ALA A 96 -4.67 7.85 -17.02
CA ALA A 96 -4.24 8.96 -16.16
C ALA A 96 -3.92 10.22 -16.98
N GLU A 97 -3.22 10.06 -18.10
CA GLU A 97 -2.89 11.14 -19.05
C GLU A 97 -4.15 11.73 -19.69
N LEU A 98 -5.04 10.87 -20.20
CA LEU A 98 -6.32 11.29 -20.78
C LEU A 98 -7.18 12.03 -19.75
N ARG A 99 -7.29 11.51 -18.52
CA ARG A 99 -8.03 12.17 -17.44
C ARG A 99 -7.47 13.57 -17.15
N ALA A 100 -6.14 13.69 -17.06
CA ALA A 100 -5.48 14.99 -16.84
C ALA A 100 -5.65 15.95 -18.02
N GLU A 101 -5.73 15.47 -19.26
CA GLU A 101 -6.07 16.29 -20.42
C GLU A 101 -7.52 16.77 -20.37
N LEU A 102 -8.47 15.87 -20.10
CA LEU A 102 -9.89 16.20 -20.02
C LEU A 102 -10.17 17.21 -18.92
N TYR A 103 -9.55 17.06 -17.75
CA TYR A 103 -9.68 18.02 -16.63
C TYR A 103 -9.08 19.40 -16.95
N ARG A 104 -8.11 19.49 -17.86
CA ARG A 104 -7.59 20.77 -18.35
C ARG A 104 -8.49 21.40 -19.41
N ARG A 105 -9.14 20.58 -20.22
CA ARG A 105 -9.96 21.02 -21.36
C ARG A 105 -11.38 21.42 -20.96
N TYR A 106 -11.91 20.84 -19.90
CA TYR A 106 -13.28 21.04 -19.45
C TYR A 106 -13.30 21.53 -18.00
N ASP A 107 -14.19 22.47 -17.68
CA ASP A 107 -14.44 22.89 -16.31
C ASP A 107 -15.15 21.77 -15.55
N VAL A 108 -14.39 21.02 -14.76
CA VAL A 108 -14.91 19.93 -13.93
C VAL A 108 -15.48 20.53 -12.65
N VAL A 109 -16.81 20.52 -12.52
CA VAL A 109 -17.50 20.95 -11.30
C VAL A 109 -17.79 19.73 -10.44
N PHE A 110 -17.21 19.68 -9.24
CA PHE A 110 -17.54 18.67 -8.24
C PHE A 110 -18.65 19.19 -7.33
N PHE A 111 -19.79 18.49 -7.29
CA PHE A 111 -20.85 18.79 -6.34
C PHE A 111 -20.51 18.17 -4.98
N GLU A 112 -20.45 19.01 -3.95
CA GLU A 112 -20.03 18.64 -2.60
C GLU A 112 -20.92 17.54 -1.97
N GLU A 113 -22.19 17.47 -2.39
CA GLU A 113 -23.13 16.42 -1.98
C GLU A 113 -22.73 15.03 -2.49
N THR A 114 -22.11 14.93 -3.67
CA THR A 114 -21.68 13.66 -4.27
C THR A 114 -20.40 13.12 -3.64
N LEU A 115 -19.52 14.01 -3.17
CA LEU A 115 -18.26 13.63 -2.51
C LEU A 115 -18.49 12.95 -1.15
N LYS A 116 -19.62 13.23 -0.47
CA LYS A 116 -19.97 12.59 0.81
C LYS A 116 -20.38 11.13 0.67
N THR A 117 -20.77 10.66 -0.52
CA THR A 117 -21.22 9.29 -0.76
C THR A 117 -20.10 8.35 -1.19
N ILE A 118 -18.94 8.89 -1.58
CA ILE A 118 -17.78 8.12 -2.07
C ILE A 118 -16.77 7.81 -0.93
N ARG A 119 -16.97 8.40 0.25
CA ARG A 119 -16.15 8.16 1.45
C ARG A 119 -16.76 7.06 2.32
#